data_AF-A0A2D8QWS0-F1
#
_entry.id   AF-A0A2D8QWS0-F1
#
_cell.length_a   1.000
_cell.length_b   1.000
_cell.length_c   1.000
_cell.angle_alpha   90.00
_cell.angle_beta   90.00
_cell.angle_gamma   90.00
#
_symmetry.space_group_name_H-M   'P 1'
#
loop_
_entity.id
_entity.type
_entity.pdbx_description
1 polymer ?
#
loop_
_entity_poly.entity_id
_entity_poly.type
_entity_poly.pdbx_seq_one_letter_code
_entity_poly.pdbx_strand_id
1 'polypeptide(L)'
;MASTELYIDHLTKKISVCYYPLTQYLLADLTVVTWSFLVMSLSSLKGVLNIFGGADLSPEEQDQLYKEVALMTLARATSADSNINPVEVDKVISVLKERTGEDFPASEVRVVAQSAIFERAPLDRYLKSSAKKLSWQDRLSIAEALAEVIKADDKVASRELNFFDQIAEALELTPSQLIGLKPGN
;
A
#
# COMPACT_ATOMS: atom_id res chain seq x y z
N MET A 1 32.27 -47.11 16.70
CA MET A 1 31.45 -45.90 16.94
C MET A 1 32.31 -44.87 17.64
N ALA A 2 32.85 -43.89 16.92
CA ALA A 2 33.43 -42.62 17.41
C ALA A 2 34.25 -41.99 16.28
N SER A 3 33.74 -40.97 15.58
CA SER A 3 34.56 -40.09 14.72
C SER A 3 33.79 -38.88 14.16
N THR A 4 33.20 -38.05 15.02
CA THR A 4 32.67 -36.73 14.61
C THR A 4 33.06 -35.57 15.55
N GLU A 5 33.82 -35.83 16.63
CA GLU A 5 34.27 -34.79 17.57
C GLU A 5 35.53 -34.02 17.14
N LEU A 6 36.06 -34.26 15.93
CA LEU A 6 37.38 -33.75 15.51
C LEU A 6 37.34 -32.48 14.61
N TYR A 7 36.21 -31.78 14.50
CA TYR A 7 36.10 -30.59 13.64
C TYR A 7 35.79 -29.27 14.38
N ILE A 8 35.51 -29.30 15.69
CA ILE A 8 35.17 -28.08 16.44
C ILE A 8 36.38 -27.43 17.14
N ASP A 9 37.51 -28.15 17.27
CA ASP A 9 38.66 -27.68 18.06
C ASP A 9 39.63 -26.75 17.30
N HIS A 10 39.39 -26.46 16.01
CA HIS A 10 40.33 -25.70 15.18
C HIS A 10 40.01 -24.18 15.02
N LEU A 11 38.87 -23.69 15.52
CA LEU A 11 38.46 -22.28 15.31
C LEU A 11 38.47 -21.39 16.57
N THR A 12 38.78 -21.93 17.75
CA THR A 12 38.67 -21.19 19.02
C THR A 12 39.99 -20.66 19.59
N LYS A 13 41.14 -20.81 18.88
CA LYS A 13 42.47 -20.53 19.48
C LYS A 13 43.32 -19.40 18.90
N LYS A 14 42.81 -18.58 17.98
CA LYS A 14 43.43 -17.30 17.59
C LYS A 14 42.28 -16.35 17.31
N ILE A 15 41.95 -15.41 18.18
CA ILE A 15 42.61 -14.11 18.26
C ILE A 15 42.28 -13.51 19.63
N SER A 16 43.31 -13.17 20.39
CA SER A 16 43.24 -12.53 21.69
C SER A 16 43.89 -11.15 21.57
N VAL A 17 43.11 -10.12 21.94
CA VAL A 17 43.50 -8.83 22.56
C VAL A 17 44.15 -7.74 21.68
N CYS A 18 43.44 -6.60 21.59
CA CYS A 18 43.98 -5.24 21.88
C CYS A 18 42.85 -4.38 22.51
N TYR A 19 43.23 -3.50 23.45
CA TYR A 19 42.38 -2.91 24.52
C TYR A 19 42.37 -1.35 24.41
N TYR A 20 41.16 -0.72 24.34
CA TYR A 20 40.69 0.64 24.78
C TYR A 20 41.34 1.96 24.25
N PRO A 21 40.70 3.19 24.37
CA PRO A 21 39.37 3.58 24.93
C PRO A 21 38.53 4.61 24.09
N LEU A 22 37.25 4.80 24.49
CA LEU A 22 36.41 6.02 24.40
C LEU A 22 36.52 6.96 23.17
N THR A 23 35.59 6.82 22.23
CA THR A 23 34.86 7.97 21.67
C THR A 23 33.39 7.60 21.44
N GLN A 24 32.57 8.26 22.23
CA GLN A 24 31.15 8.53 22.09
C GLN A 24 30.70 8.71 20.62
N TYR A 25 29.45 8.37 20.35
CA TYR A 25 28.65 8.58 19.12
C TYR A 25 28.43 7.37 18.20
N LEU A 26 27.13 7.12 18.00
CA LEU A 26 26.49 6.42 16.87
C LEU A 26 26.33 4.90 16.93
N LEU A 27 25.64 4.41 17.96
CA LEU A 27 24.76 3.25 17.82
C LEU A 27 23.32 3.71 18.03
N ALA A 28 22.70 4.22 16.96
CA ALA A 28 21.25 4.34 16.85
C ALA A 28 20.79 3.33 15.79
N ASP A 29 20.29 2.20 16.29
CA ASP A 29 19.26 1.34 15.71
C ASP A 29 19.19 1.17 14.18
N LEU A 30 19.92 0.17 13.66
CA LEU A 30 19.59 -0.45 12.36
C LEU A 30 18.39 -1.42 12.45
N THR A 31 17.83 -1.63 13.64
CA THR A 31 16.62 -2.42 13.89
C THR A 31 15.34 -1.60 13.92
N VAL A 32 15.39 -0.28 14.10
CA VAL A 32 14.17 0.57 14.09
C VAL A 32 13.79 0.96 12.66
N VAL A 33 14.77 1.16 11.78
CA VAL A 33 14.53 1.62 10.40
C VAL A 33 13.93 0.53 9.50
N THR A 34 14.23 -0.75 9.77
CA THR A 34 13.65 -1.87 9.00
C THR A 34 12.32 -2.37 9.56
N TRP A 35 12.03 -2.11 10.85
CA TRP A 35 10.77 -2.48 11.47
C TRP A 35 9.69 -1.42 11.27
N SER A 36 10.00 -0.13 11.18
CA SER A 36 8.98 0.89 10.88
C SER A 36 8.35 0.72 9.49
N PHE A 37 9.11 0.28 8.47
CA PHE A 37 8.58 0.04 7.13
C PHE A 37 7.75 -1.26 7.02
N LEU A 38 8.02 -2.26 7.87
CA LEU A 38 7.27 -3.52 7.87
C LEU A 38 6.03 -3.47 8.80
N VAL A 39 6.02 -2.56 9.79
CA VAL A 39 4.90 -2.34 10.73
C VAL A 39 3.68 -1.67 10.07
N MET A 40 3.85 -0.93 8.97
CA MET A 40 2.70 -0.41 8.20
C MET A 40 1.95 -1.50 7.41
N SER A 41 2.63 -2.58 7.01
CA SER A 41 2.04 -3.65 6.20
C SER A 41 1.07 -4.59 6.96
N LEU A 42 1.02 -4.55 8.29
CA LEU A 42 0.10 -5.38 9.09
C LEU A 42 -0.93 -4.56 9.89
N SER A 43 -0.65 -3.27 10.13
CA SER A 43 -1.63 -2.34 10.71
C SER A 43 -2.82 -2.09 9.78
N SER A 44 -2.62 -2.19 8.46
CA SER A 44 -3.67 -2.16 7.43
C SER A 44 -4.75 -3.24 7.64
N LEU A 45 -4.39 -4.41 8.16
CA LEU A 45 -5.36 -5.48 8.45
C LEU A 45 -6.18 -5.25 9.74
N LYS A 46 -5.72 -4.37 10.64
CA LYS A 46 -6.50 -3.96 11.82
C LYS A 46 -7.64 -3.03 11.45
N GLY A 47 -7.42 -2.15 10.46
CA GLY A 47 -8.47 -1.34 9.84
C GLY A 47 -9.54 -2.21 9.19
N VAL A 48 -9.12 -3.21 8.39
CA VAL A 48 -10.00 -4.23 7.79
C VAL A 48 -10.91 -4.91 8.83
N LEU A 49 -10.41 -5.22 10.04
CA LEU A 49 -11.22 -5.87 11.09
C LEU A 49 -12.19 -4.89 11.79
N ASN A 50 -11.82 -3.62 11.96
CA ASN A 50 -12.72 -2.59 12.50
C ASN A 50 -13.81 -2.15 11.49
N ILE A 51 -13.59 -2.34 10.18
CA ILE A 51 -14.62 -2.13 9.15
C ILE A 51 -15.84 -3.02 9.39
N PHE A 52 -15.65 -4.25 9.88
CA PHE A 52 -16.73 -5.20 10.17
C PHE A 52 -17.37 -5.04 11.57
N GLY A 53 -16.84 -4.14 12.42
CA GLY A 53 -17.30 -3.96 13.80
C GLY A 53 -18.47 -2.97 13.98
N GLY A 54 -18.90 -2.28 12.93
CA GLY A 54 -20.06 -1.35 12.98
C GLY A 54 -19.84 -0.04 13.75
N ALA A 55 -18.64 0.22 14.28
CA ALA A 55 -18.30 1.47 14.94
C ALA A 55 -17.96 2.58 13.92
N ASP A 56 -18.31 3.82 14.30
CA ASP A 56 -17.89 5.04 13.61
C ASP A 56 -16.37 5.19 13.71
N LEU A 57 -15.74 5.64 12.62
CA LEU A 57 -14.30 5.83 12.55
C LEU A 57 -13.92 7.23 13.05
N SER A 58 -12.86 7.31 13.86
CA SER A 58 -12.18 8.58 14.16
C SER A 58 -11.64 9.24 12.88
N PRO A 59 -11.38 10.56 12.88
CA PRO A 59 -10.76 11.24 11.74
C PRO A 59 -9.46 10.59 11.28
N GLU A 60 -8.63 10.14 12.23
CA GLU A 60 -7.37 9.45 11.95
C GLU A 60 -7.59 8.07 11.30
N GLU A 61 -8.62 7.33 11.73
CA GLU A 61 -8.99 6.05 11.12
C GLU A 61 -9.61 6.24 9.72
N GLN A 62 -10.33 7.33 9.48
CA GLN A 62 -10.86 7.67 8.14
C GLN A 62 -9.73 8.03 7.18
N ASP A 63 -8.77 8.83 7.62
CA ASP A 63 -7.58 9.18 6.82
C ASP A 63 -6.75 7.93 6.50
N GLN A 64 -6.56 7.03 7.48
CA GLN A 64 -5.88 5.76 7.24
C GLN A 64 -6.63 4.87 6.25
N LEU A 65 -7.97 4.81 6.36
CA LEU A 65 -8.81 4.07 5.43
C LEU A 65 -8.72 4.64 4.01
N TYR A 66 -8.73 5.97 3.87
CA TYR A 66 -8.55 6.64 2.58
C TYR A 66 -7.23 6.23 1.92
N LYS A 67 -6.12 6.29 2.67
CA LYS A 67 -4.79 5.91 2.19
C LYS A 67 -4.73 4.44 1.76
N GLU A 68 -5.30 3.54 2.55
CA GLU A 68 -5.35 2.12 2.24
C GLU A 68 -6.15 1.83 0.97
N VAL A 69 -7.36 2.41 0.87
CA VAL A 69 -8.22 2.27 -0.31
C VAL A 69 -7.55 2.85 -1.56
N ALA A 70 -6.88 3.99 -1.44
CA ALA A 70 -6.11 4.59 -2.52
C ALA A 70 -4.98 3.66 -2.98
N LEU A 71 -4.14 3.19 -2.04
CA LEU A 71 -3.04 2.27 -2.34
C LEU A 71 -3.54 1.01 -3.05
N MET A 72 -4.57 0.37 -2.51
CA MET A 72 -5.13 -0.85 -3.08
C MET A 72 -5.69 -0.64 -4.49
N THR A 73 -6.43 0.44 -4.69
CA THR A 73 -7.05 0.76 -5.98
C THR A 73 -6.00 1.04 -7.05
N LEU A 74 -5.04 1.92 -6.74
CA LEU A 74 -4.03 2.36 -7.69
C LEU A 74 -3.00 1.26 -7.97
N ALA A 75 -2.55 0.52 -6.95
CA ALA A 75 -1.65 -0.61 -7.16
C ALA A 75 -2.30 -1.69 -8.05
N ARG A 76 -3.60 -1.95 -7.89
CA ARG A 76 -4.31 -2.95 -8.71
C ARG A 76 -4.43 -2.54 -10.17
N ALA A 77 -4.46 -1.25 -10.49
CA ALA A 77 -4.43 -0.77 -11.87
C ALA A 77 -3.19 -1.31 -12.63
N THR A 78 -2.04 -1.40 -11.96
CA THR A 78 -0.77 -1.92 -12.53
C THR A 78 -0.75 -3.44 -12.72
N SER A 79 -1.67 -4.17 -12.09
CA SER A 79 -1.75 -5.64 -12.16
C SER A 79 -2.62 -6.15 -13.32
N ALA A 80 -3.18 -5.23 -14.11
CA ALA A 80 -4.12 -5.56 -15.18
C ALA A 80 -3.48 -6.40 -16.29
N ASP A 81 -2.16 -6.29 -16.47
CA ASP A 81 -1.36 -7.13 -17.36
C ASP A 81 -0.48 -8.11 -16.57
N SER A 82 -0.17 -9.26 -17.19
CA SER A 82 0.60 -10.35 -16.57
C SER A 82 2.03 -9.97 -16.19
N ASN A 83 2.49 -8.77 -16.58
CA ASN A 83 3.77 -8.20 -16.21
C ASN A 83 3.57 -6.75 -15.76
N ILE A 84 3.81 -6.47 -14.48
CA ILE A 84 3.73 -5.11 -13.92
C ILE A 84 4.87 -4.26 -14.48
N ASN A 85 4.55 -3.21 -15.24
CA ASN A 85 5.54 -2.31 -15.80
C ASN A 85 6.13 -1.40 -14.70
N PRO A 86 7.46 -1.30 -14.54
CA PRO A 86 8.07 -0.36 -13.59
C PRO A 86 7.60 1.09 -13.75
N VAL A 87 7.33 1.54 -14.98
CA VAL A 87 6.86 2.92 -15.27
C VAL A 87 5.48 3.18 -14.65
N GLU A 88 4.58 2.21 -14.70
CA GLU A 88 3.25 2.30 -14.09
C GLU A 88 3.34 2.36 -12.56
N VAL A 89 4.26 1.60 -11.96
CA VAL A 89 4.52 1.62 -10.52
C VAL A 89 5.04 2.99 -10.06
N ASP A 90 5.97 3.58 -10.80
CA ASP A 90 6.50 4.91 -10.49
C ASP A 90 5.41 5.98 -10.58
N LYS A 91 4.52 5.87 -11.57
CA LYS A 91 3.36 6.77 -11.68
C LYS A 91 2.43 6.60 -10.48
N VAL A 92 2.09 5.37 -10.10
CA VAL A 92 1.25 5.11 -8.91
C VAL A 92 1.86 5.72 -7.65
N ILE A 93 3.16 5.55 -7.42
CA ILE A 93 3.86 6.13 -6.26
C ILE A 93 3.74 7.66 -6.28
N SER A 94 3.97 8.28 -7.45
CA SER A 94 3.88 9.74 -7.57
C SER A 94 2.48 10.28 -7.25
N VAL A 95 1.43 9.61 -7.76
CA VAL A 95 0.04 10.00 -7.54
C VAL A 95 -0.37 9.76 -6.09
N LEU A 96 0.02 8.63 -5.49
CA LEU A 96 -0.24 8.33 -4.09
C LEU A 96 0.38 9.39 -3.18
N LYS A 97 1.64 9.76 -3.43
CA LYS A 97 2.34 10.78 -2.65
C LYS A 97 1.65 12.15 -2.75
N GLU A 98 1.22 12.54 -3.94
CA GLU A 98 0.50 13.79 -4.15
C GLU A 98 -0.84 13.82 -3.39
N ARG A 99 -1.56 12.70 -3.38
CA ARG A 99 -2.91 12.62 -2.78
C ARG A 99 -2.90 12.43 -1.27
N THR A 100 -1.95 11.65 -0.76
CA THR A 100 -1.91 11.24 0.66
C THR A 100 -0.85 11.96 1.48
N GLY A 101 0.15 12.57 0.82
CA GLY A 101 1.33 13.13 1.47
C GLY A 101 2.35 12.08 1.97
N GLU A 102 2.11 10.79 1.72
CA GLU A 102 2.95 9.69 2.20
C GLU A 102 3.84 9.07 1.12
N ASP A 103 4.99 8.55 1.54
CA ASP A 103 5.91 7.84 0.66
C ASP A 103 5.61 6.34 0.68
N PHE A 104 5.28 5.80 -0.50
CA PHE A 104 5.05 4.37 -0.69
C PHE A 104 6.24 3.73 -1.43
N PRO A 105 6.92 2.72 -0.85
CA PRO A 105 8.00 2.04 -1.54
C PRO A 105 7.46 1.17 -2.68
N ALA A 106 8.19 1.11 -3.79
CA ALA A 106 7.80 0.30 -4.95
C ALA A 106 7.59 -1.19 -4.63
N SER A 107 8.28 -1.71 -3.61
CA SER A 107 8.07 -3.09 -3.13
C SER A 107 6.67 -3.29 -2.56
N GLU A 108 6.14 -2.32 -1.82
CA GLU A 108 4.80 -2.41 -1.24
C GLU A 108 3.73 -2.32 -2.33
N VAL A 109 3.87 -1.38 -3.26
CA VAL A 109 2.95 -1.26 -4.41
C VAL A 109 2.91 -2.56 -5.21
N ARG A 110 4.07 -3.19 -5.47
CA ARG A 110 4.14 -4.49 -6.17
C ARG A 110 3.48 -5.62 -5.37
N VAL A 111 3.69 -5.68 -4.06
CA VAL A 111 3.07 -6.69 -3.18
C VAL A 111 1.55 -6.55 -3.21
N VAL A 112 1.02 -5.33 -3.08
CA VAL A 112 -0.42 -5.06 -3.12
C VAL A 112 -0.99 -5.40 -4.50
N ALA A 113 -0.31 -5.00 -5.58
CA ALA A 113 -0.71 -5.29 -6.95
C ALA A 113 -0.83 -6.82 -7.22
N GLN A 114 0.07 -7.62 -6.64
CA GLN A 114 0.12 -9.08 -6.83
C GLN A 114 -0.70 -9.88 -5.80
N SER A 115 -1.19 -9.23 -4.75
CA SER A 115 -1.87 -9.91 -3.65
C SER A 115 -3.19 -10.55 -4.10
N ALA A 116 -3.29 -11.87 -3.92
CA ALA A 116 -4.52 -12.63 -4.17
C ALA A 116 -5.68 -12.22 -3.23
N ILE A 117 -5.37 -11.60 -2.08
CA ILE A 117 -6.38 -11.08 -1.13
C ILE A 117 -7.26 -10.03 -1.80
N PHE A 118 -6.73 -9.35 -2.83
CA PHE A 118 -7.40 -8.26 -3.55
C PHE A 118 -7.66 -8.62 -5.02
N GLU A 119 -7.93 -9.90 -5.28
CA GLU A 119 -8.60 -10.30 -6.50
C GLU A 119 -9.87 -9.46 -6.72
N ARG A 120 -10.33 -9.39 -7.97
CA ARG A 120 -11.38 -8.43 -8.38
C ARG A 120 -12.68 -8.52 -7.56
N ALA A 121 -13.17 -9.74 -7.31
CA ALA A 121 -14.38 -9.94 -6.51
C ALA A 121 -14.18 -9.58 -5.02
N PRO A 122 -13.06 -9.99 -4.37
CA PRO A 122 -12.68 -9.47 -3.06
C PRO A 122 -12.53 -7.93 -3.00
N LEU A 123 -11.92 -7.32 -4.01
CA LEU A 123 -11.68 -5.88 -4.08
C LEU A 123 -13.00 -5.10 -4.16
N ASP A 124 -13.92 -5.48 -5.05
CA ASP A 124 -15.25 -4.86 -5.15
C ASP A 124 -15.98 -4.82 -3.80
N ARG A 125 -16.00 -5.97 -3.10
CA ARG A 125 -16.65 -6.07 -1.78
C ARG A 125 -15.97 -5.19 -0.73
N TYR A 126 -14.64 -5.14 -0.74
CA TYR A 126 -13.86 -4.30 0.17
C TYR A 126 -14.13 -2.81 -0.09
N LEU A 127 -14.11 -2.39 -1.35
CA LEU A 127 -14.37 -1.00 -1.75
C LEU A 127 -15.80 -0.56 -1.38
N LYS A 128 -16.82 -1.39 -1.65
CA LYS A 128 -18.21 -1.11 -1.24
C LYS A 128 -18.39 -0.99 0.26
N SER A 129 -17.60 -1.73 1.03
CA SER A 129 -17.64 -1.66 2.49
C SER A 129 -16.95 -0.40 3.00
N SER A 130 -15.82 -0.04 2.38
CA SER A 130 -15.02 1.14 2.72
C SER A 130 -15.68 2.44 2.30
N ALA A 131 -16.36 2.46 1.15
CA ALA A 131 -17.08 3.62 0.60
C ALA A 131 -18.09 4.20 1.57
N LYS A 132 -18.74 3.34 2.37
CA LYS A 132 -19.71 3.74 3.40
C LYS A 132 -19.08 4.49 4.58
N LYS A 133 -17.77 4.37 4.75
CA LYS A 133 -16.99 4.98 5.83
C LYS A 133 -16.11 6.13 5.35
N LEU A 134 -16.14 6.45 4.05
CA LEU A 134 -15.39 7.53 3.44
C LEU A 134 -16.31 8.69 3.06
N SER A 135 -15.79 9.91 3.13
CA SER A 135 -16.50 11.06 2.59
C SER A 135 -16.67 10.92 1.07
N TRP A 136 -17.65 11.60 0.48
CA TRP A 136 -17.80 11.56 -0.97
C TRP A 136 -16.61 12.22 -1.70
N GLN A 137 -15.94 13.17 -1.04
CA GLN A 137 -14.73 13.82 -1.54
C GLN A 137 -13.54 12.87 -1.59
N ASP A 138 -13.33 12.06 -0.55
CA ASP A 138 -12.24 11.07 -0.51
C ASP A 138 -12.43 10.02 -1.61
N ARG A 139 -13.68 9.56 -1.77
CA ARG A 139 -14.06 8.65 -2.85
C ARG A 139 -13.79 9.24 -4.23
N LEU A 140 -14.17 10.50 -4.44
CA LEU A 140 -13.90 11.21 -5.69
C LEU A 140 -12.39 11.36 -5.92
N SER A 141 -11.64 11.71 -4.88
CA SER A 141 -10.18 11.84 -4.92
C SER A 141 -9.49 10.54 -5.36
N ILE A 142 -9.96 9.38 -4.86
CA ILE A 142 -9.47 8.06 -5.29
C ILE A 142 -9.76 7.81 -6.78
N ALA A 143 -10.97 8.13 -7.25
CA ALA A 143 -11.32 7.95 -8.66
C ALA A 143 -10.50 8.88 -9.57
N GLU A 144 -10.31 10.14 -9.19
CA GLU A 144 -9.47 11.08 -9.94
C GLU A 144 -8.02 10.61 -10.02
N ALA A 145 -7.48 10.10 -8.90
CA ALA A 145 -6.15 9.51 -8.85
C ALA A 145 -6.03 8.30 -9.79
N LEU A 146 -7.05 7.43 -9.83
CA LEU A 146 -7.08 6.28 -10.73
C LEU A 146 -7.13 6.72 -12.19
N ALA A 147 -7.95 7.72 -12.52
CA ALA A 147 -8.01 8.27 -13.87
C ALA A 147 -6.66 8.85 -14.31
N GLU A 148 -5.90 9.46 -13.39
CA GLU A 148 -4.57 9.99 -13.67
C GLU A 148 -3.55 8.88 -13.95
N VAL A 149 -3.62 7.77 -13.22
CA VAL A 149 -2.77 6.59 -13.48
C VAL A 149 -3.10 5.96 -14.84
N ILE A 150 -4.38 5.76 -15.14
CA ILE A 150 -4.84 5.16 -16.41
C ILE A 150 -4.49 6.05 -17.62
N LYS A 151 -4.56 7.37 -17.46
CA LYS A 151 -4.22 8.35 -18.52
C LYS A 151 -2.74 8.65 -18.62
N ALA A 152 -1.88 7.96 -17.88
CA ALA A 152 -0.44 8.17 -17.95
C ALA A 152 0.12 7.82 -19.33
N ASP A 153 -0.50 6.84 -20.00
CA ASP A 153 -0.21 6.47 -21.37
C ASP A 153 -1.19 7.15 -22.35
N ASP A 154 -0.72 7.40 -23.58
CA ASP A 154 -1.51 8.09 -24.63
C ASP A 154 -2.77 7.35 -25.09
N LYS A 155 -2.92 6.07 -24.73
CA LYS A 155 -4.03 5.21 -25.16
C LYS A 155 -4.60 4.44 -24.00
N VAL A 156 -5.88 4.72 -23.71
CA VAL A 156 -6.64 3.97 -22.70
C VAL A 156 -7.33 2.77 -23.36
N ALA A 157 -7.01 1.57 -22.88
CA ALA A 157 -7.61 0.31 -23.33
C ALA A 157 -9.01 0.11 -22.73
N SER A 158 -9.87 -0.65 -23.42
CA SER A 158 -11.22 -0.97 -22.92
C SER A 158 -11.21 -1.68 -21.56
N ARG A 159 -10.15 -2.43 -21.24
CA ARG A 159 -9.99 -3.08 -19.93
C ARG A 159 -9.82 -2.05 -18.81
N GLU A 160 -9.07 -0.99 -19.06
CA GLU A 160 -8.81 0.08 -18.09
C GLU A 160 -10.06 0.92 -17.87
N LEU A 161 -10.81 1.23 -18.93
CA LEU A 161 -12.14 1.87 -18.82
C LEU A 161 -13.09 1.03 -17.98
N ASN A 162 -13.21 -0.27 -18.29
CA ASN A 162 -14.04 -1.17 -17.50
C ASN A 162 -13.59 -1.21 -16.04
N PHE A 163 -12.28 -1.23 -15.77
CA PHE A 163 -11.75 -1.22 -14.42
C PHE A 163 -12.12 0.07 -13.69
N PHE A 164 -11.92 1.22 -14.31
CA PHE A 164 -12.35 2.52 -13.78
C PHE A 164 -13.84 2.52 -13.43
N ASP A 165 -14.71 2.08 -14.35
CA ASP A 165 -16.17 2.08 -14.15
C ASP A 165 -16.57 1.24 -12.93
N GLN A 166 -15.95 0.08 -12.73
CA GLN A 166 -16.23 -0.77 -11.56
C GLN A 166 -15.73 -0.15 -10.26
N ILE A 167 -14.58 0.52 -10.28
CA ILE A 167 -14.09 1.22 -9.10
C ILE A 167 -15.03 2.37 -8.76
N ALA A 168 -15.46 3.15 -9.76
CA ALA A 168 -16.42 4.23 -9.55
C ALA A 168 -17.76 3.72 -8.98
N GLU A 169 -18.27 2.60 -9.50
CA GLU A 169 -19.46 1.92 -8.98
C GLU A 169 -19.25 1.43 -7.55
N ALA A 170 -18.12 0.78 -7.26
CA ALA A 170 -17.82 0.24 -5.93
C ALA A 170 -17.59 1.32 -4.88
N LEU A 171 -17.11 2.50 -5.29
CA LEU A 171 -17.03 3.69 -4.44
C LEU A 171 -18.37 4.42 -4.32
N GLU A 172 -19.45 3.94 -4.96
CA GLU A 172 -20.76 4.58 -4.94
C GLU A 172 -20.73 6.03 -5.45
N LEU A 173 -19.90 6.31 -6.45
CA LEU A 173 -19.81 7.64 -7.09
C LEU A 173 -20.89 7.79 -8.16
N THR A 174 -21.64 8.89 -8.09
CA THR A 174 -22.63 9.20 -9.12
C THR A 174 -21.96 9.85 -10.34
N PRO A 175 -22.58 9.77 -11.53
CA PRO A 175 -22.11 10.52 -12.70
C PRO A 175 -21.98 12.01 -12.44
N SER A 176 -22.89 12.60 -11.64
CA SER A 176 -22.83 14.01 -11.24
C SER A 176 -21.56 14.34 -10.44
N GLN A 177 -21.19 13.50 -9.47
CA GLN A 177 -19.96 13.69 -8.69
C GLN A 177 -18.70 13.55 -9.56
N LEU A 178 -18.68 12.57 -10.47
CA LEU A 178 -17.53 12.32 -11.37
C LEU A 178 -17.25 13.50 -12.33
N ILE A 179 -18.29 14.23 -12.73
CA ILE A 179 -18.12 15.45 -13.56
C ILE A 179 -17.96 16.73 -12.72
N GLY A 180 -17.82 16.60 -11.40
CA GLY A 180 -17.59 17.72 -10.49
C GLY A 180 -18.84 18.48 -10.04
N LEU A 181 -20.05 17.96 -10.27
CA LEU A 181 -21.26 18.55 -9.70
C LEU A 181 -21.36 18.20 -8.21
N LYS A 182 -21.46 19.25 -7.39
CA LYS A 182 -21.53 19.13 -5.93
C LYS A 182 -22.99 19.04 -5.49
N PRO A 183 -23.33 18.15 -4.55
CA PRO A 183 -24.58 18.29 -3.80
C PRO A 183 -24.59 19.68 -3.16
N GLY A 184 -25.69 20.42 -3.32
CA GLY A 184 -25.86 21.69 -2.62
C GLY A 184 -25.80 21.46 -1.12
N ASN A 185 -25.04 22.30 -0.42
CA ASN A 185 -24.93 22.29 1.04
C ASN A 185 -26.31 22.45 1.71
#